data_AF-A0A5C4J9R2-F1
#
_entry.id   AF-A0A5C4J9R2-F1
#
_cell.length_a   1.000
_cell.length_b   1.000
_cell.length_c   1.000
_cell.angle_alpha   90.00
_cell.angle_beta   90.00
_cell.angle_gamma   90.00
#
_symmetry.space_group_name_H-M   'P 1'
#
loop_
_entity.id
_entity.type
_entity.pdbx_description
1 polymer ?
#
loop_
_entity_poly.entity_id
_entity_poly.type
_entity_poly.pdbx_seq_one_letter_code
_entity_poly.pdbx_strand_id
1 'polypeptide(L)'
;MGQAGQLDALERAVKGTLAEGSFEFDGDEAVLRIEGSRALTTGWFSRALGGCGVGLLLTGAVLSLTGLQDAARWALAPGAGLLGLVLLLRFTPLRRLWSVLELRFAEQAMVHRRTRIPFGDLRPEHLVWKDGRFLRRLYVRHPSLRKLLAGFSGGEEREAREFQRRLWELISAPGPPAIATTDDVTTGRDLATGRDLATGGGLTPVQRWIIAASAPYGAINGFRLDRLGTAPGADAATADRRTAQELLHDPWGAYDLEQLLGAVNWLVQDGHRADFTQDADLATRSPAAQQEYGTLLREVDGLIARDELEPPFVERLIELVRVRYGDEGGSYARLVPGVLRDEPGADVSEEGAELAQFLHQLFNDRNHASEELHRLKVLADPALRANVGRFLIWDYGRALMLYRWGHMVGWLTEEYCWERMLPLAIDIQRRYSSWRDMATCYLQGRLLWSGGGGKSHSEYQRLIDDLATEATSPWNAVPWTLDLTRDWT
;
A
#
# COMPACT_ATOMS: atom_id res chain seq x y z
N MET A 1 -24.74 -25.34 -5.55
CA MET A 1 -24.63 -25.75 -4.13
C MET A 1 -25.30 -24.67 -3.31
N GLY A 2 -26.19 -25.01 -2.39
CA GLY A 2 -26.84 -24.00 -1.53
C GLY A 2 -25.82 -23.30 -0.61
N GLN A 3 -26.21 -22.17 -0.04
CA GLN A 3 -25.38 -21.33 0.85
C GLN A 3 -24.77 -22.13 2.02
N ALA A 4 -25.52 -23.07 2.60
CA ALA A 4 -25.03 -24.01 3.63
C ALA A 4 -23.82 -24.85 3.14
N GLY A 5 -23.87 -25.34 1.89
CA GLY A 5 -22.78 -26.14 1.32
C GLY A 5 -21.53 -25.32 0.96
N GLN A 6 -21.66 -24.02 0.73
CA GLN A 6 -20.51 -23.10 0.56
C GLN A 6 -19.86 -22.77 1.91
N LEU A 7 -20.66 -22.63 2.97
CA LEU A 7 -20.18 -22.42 4.34
C LEU A 7 -19.46 -23.65 4.88
N ASP A 8 -20.01 -24.85 4.71
CA ASP A 8 -19.33 -26.11 5.06
C ASP A 8 -18.00 -26.28 4.32
N ALA A 9 -17.90 -25.71 3.12
CA ALA A 9 -16.67 -25.74 2.34
C ALA A 9 -15.66 -24.70 2.81
N LEU A 10 -16.12 -23.52 3.27
CA LEU A 10 -15.28 -22.52 3.91
C LEU A 10 -14.70 -23.04 5.24
N GLU A 11 -15.51 -23.72 6.05
CA GLU A 11 -15.07 -24.32 7.32
C GLU A 11 -14.06 -25.45 7.08
N ARG A 12 -14.30 -26.31 6.08
CA ARG A 12 -13.33 -27.34 5.69
C ARG A 12 -11.99 -26.75 5.22
N ALA A 13 -11.98 -25.57 4.62
CA ALA A 13 -10.75 -24.92 4.17
C ALA A 13 -9.88 -24.40 5.33
N VAL A 14 -10.44 -24.19 6.52
CA VAL A 14 -9.70 -23.75 7.72
C VAL A 14 -9.46 -24.86 8.75
N LYS A 15 -10.04 -26.05 8.55
CA LYS A 15 -9.87 -27.19 9.45
C LYS A 15 -8.41 -27.64 9.49
N GLY A 16 -7.84 -27.77 10.69
CA GLY A 16 -6.42 -28.12 10.90
C GLY A 16 -5.43 -26.97 10.72
N THR A 17 -5.90 -25.73 10.46
CA THR A 17 -5.05 -24.54 10.27
C THR A 17 -5.00 -23.66 11.52
N LEU A 18 -4.12 -22.65 11.54
CA LEU A 18 -4.13 -21.62 12.59
C LEU A 18 -5.42 -20.79 12.63
N ALA A 19 -6.20 -20.79 11.55
CA ALA A 19 -7.47 -20.11 11.46
C ALA A 19 -8.64 -20.96 12.02
N GLU A 20 -8.42 -22.23 12.35
CA GLU A 20 -9.43 -23.12 12.95
C GLU A 20 -9.95 -22.53 14.27
N GLY A 21 -11.26 -22.30 14.34
CA GLY A 21 -11.92 -21.64 15.49
C GLY A 21 -11.94 -20.10 15.46
N SER A 22 -11.45 -19.46 14.39
CA SER A 22 -11.65 -18.02 14.15
C SER A 22 -13.04 -17.69 13.60
N PHE A 23 -13.80 -18.70 13.23
CA PHE A 23 -15.07 -18.62 12.53
C PHE A 23 -16.12 -19.39 13.30
N GLU A 24 -17.21 -18.72 13.63
CA GLU A 24 -18.39 -19.32 14.25
C GLU A 24 -19.58 -19.02 13.34
N PHE A 25 -20.23 -20.07 12.85
CA PHE A 25 -21.39 -19.94 11.99
C PHE A 25 -22.67 -20.14 12.80
N ASP A 26 -23.56 -19.17 12.71
CA ASP A 26 -24.90 -19.22 13.29
C ASP A 26 -25.90 -19.56 12.17
N GLY A 27 -26.30 -20.83 12.11
CA GLY A 27 -27.15 -21.37 11.05
C GLY A 27 -28.58 -20.83 11.07
N ASP A 28 -29.08 -20.46 12.24
CA ASP A 28 -30.44 -19.93 12.41
C ASP A 28 -30.52 -18.47 11.96
N GLU A 29 -29.46 -17.68 12.20
CA GLU A 29 -29.39 -16.26 11.81
C GLU A 29 -28.74 -16.04 10.43
N ALA A 30 -28.17 -17.08 9.81
CA ALA A 30 -27.34 -16.98 8.61
C ALA A 30 -26.25 -15.90 8.76
N VAL A 31 -25.49 -15.97 9.87
CA VAL A 31 -24.40 -15.04 10.19
C VAL A 31 -23.09 -15.80 10.37
N LEU A 32 -22.05 -15.38 9.65
CA LEU A 32 -20.67 -15.82 9.94
C LEU A 32 -19.99 -14.81 10.86
N ARG A 33 -19.67 -15.24 12.08
CA ARG A 33 -18.93 -14.46 13.07
C ARG A 33 -17.44 -14.75 12.94
N ILE A 34 -16.64 -13.69 12.76
CA ILE A 34 -15.19 -13.74 12.57
C ILE A 34 -14.49 -13.13 13.79
N GLU A 35 -13.89 -13.99 14.61
CA GLU A 35 -13.08 -13.64 15.78
C GLU A 35 -11.58 -13.63 15.41
N GLY A 36 -11.19 -12.81 14.42
CA GLY A 36 -9.83 -12.79 13.85
C GLY A 36 -8.68 -12.45 14.81
N SER A 37 -8.98 -12.14 16.07
CA SER A 37 -8.02 -11.70 17.08
C SER A 37 -7.71 -12.76 18.14
N ARG A 38 -8.60 -13.74 18.34
CA ARG A 38 -8.52 -14.72 19.43
C ARG A 38 -7.65 -15.93 19.06
N ALA A 39 -7.72 -16.40 17.82
CA ALA A 39 -6.94 -17.56 17.40
C ALA A 39 -5.42 -17.27 17.31
N LEU A 40 -5.02 -16.09 16.84
CA LEU A 40 -3.62 -15.75 16.62
C LEU A 40 -2.89 -15.28 17.89
N THR A 41 -3.57 -14.56 18.78
CA THR A 41 -2.98 -14.11 20.06
C THR A 41 -3.06 -15.17 21.14
N THR A 42 -4.10 -16.02 21.17
CA THR A 42 -4.25 -17.03 22.23
C THR A 42 -3.73 -18.40 21.80
N GLY A 43 -3.84 -18.80 20.54
CA GLY A 43 -3.45 -20.15 20.07
C GLY A 43 -1.94 -20.40 19.98
N TRP A 44 -1.15 -19.40 19.52
CA TRP A 44 0.31 -19.52 19.46
C TRP A 44 0.98 -19.19 20.80
N PHE A 45 0.58 -18.10 21.45
CA PHE A 45 1.13 -17.74 22.76
C PHE A 45 0.84 -18.80 23.82
N SER A 46 -0.36 -19.41 23.87
CA SER A 46 -0.64 -20.49 24.83
C SER A 46 0.19 -21.75 24.59
N ARG A 47 0.51 -22.09 23.33
CA ARG A 47 1.37 -23.23 23.00
C ARG A 47 2.84 -22.96 23.31
N ALA A 48 3.35 -21.77 23.00
CA ALA A 48 4.73 -21.39 23.28
C ALA A 48 4.98 -21.15 24.78
N LEU A 49 4.14 -20.35 25.46
CA LEU A 49 4.25 -20.10 26.90
C LEU A 49 3.92 -21.35 27.72
N GLY A 50 2.95 -22.17 27.27
CA GLY A 50 2.63 -23.45 27.90
C GLY A 50 3.78 -24.45 27.80
N GLY A 51 4.41 -24.57 26.63
CA GLY A 51 5.60 -25.42 26.44
C GLY A 51 6.79 -24.98 27.30
N CYS A 52 7.09 -23.67 27.34
CA CYS A 52 8.13 -23.13 28.21
C CYS A 52 7.81 -23.29 29.71
N GLY A 53 6.54 -23.09 30.10
CA GLY A 53 6.08 -23.27 31.48
C GLY A 53 6.21 -24.73 31.94
N VAL A 54 5.78 -25.68 31.12
CA VAL A 54 5.96 -27.13 31.38
C VAL A 54 7.44 -27.50 31.43
N GLY A 55 8.26 -26.99 30.51
CA GLY A 55 9.71 -27.22 30.51
C GLY A 55 10.40 -26.72 31.78
N LEU A 56 10.05 -25.52 32.25
CA LEU A 56 10.56 -24.96 33.51
C LEU A 56 10.09 -25.77 34.73
N LEU A 57 8.85 -26.25 34.73
CA LEU A 57 8.32 -27.11 35.79
C LEU A 57 9.05 -28.46 35.84
N LEU A 58 9.28 -29.10 34.70
CA LEU A 58 10.04 -30.35 34.61
C LEU A 58 11.50 -30.15 35.05
N THR A 59 12.15 -29.07 34.60
CA THR A 59 13.52 -28.74 34.98
C THR A 59 13.63 -28.46 36.49
N GLY A 60 12.68 -27.70 37.04
CA GLY A 60 12.59 -27.43 38.47
C GLY A 60 12.33 -28.69 39.31
N ALA A 61 11.51 -29.63 38.82
CA ALA A 61 11.27 -30.91 39.47
C ALA A 61 12.54 -31.78 39.51
N VAL A 62 13.29 -31.84 38.40
CA VAL A 62 14.58 -32.54 38.34
C VAL A 62 15.59 -31.92 39.31
N LEU A 63 15.72 -30.59 39.34
CA LEU A 63 16.64 -29.88 40.24
C LEU A 63 16.30 -30.07 41.72
N SER A 64 15.01 -30.19 42.07
CA SER A 64 14.58 -30.46 43.44
C SER A 64 14.94 -31.88 43.88
N LEU A 65 14.80 -32.87 42.98
CA LEU A 65 15.18 -34.25 43.23
C LEU A 65 16.70 -34.44 43.36
N THR A 66 17.51 -33.58 42.73
CA THR A 66 18.98 -33.60 42.86
C THR A 66 19.52 -32.76 44.03
N GLY A 67 18.66 -32.26 44.92
CA GLY A 67 19.06 -31.54 46.14
C GLY A 67 19.37 -30.04 45.97
N LEU A 68 19.18 -29.47 44.78
CA LEU A 68 19.45 -28.05 44.49
C LEU A 68 18.19 -27.19 44.72
N GLN A 69 17.77 -27.10 45.98
CA GLN A 69 16.46 -26.54 46.34
C GLN A 69 16.30 -25.06 45.99
N ASP A 70 17.34 -24.24 46.10
CA ASP A 70 17.25 -22.80 45.78
C ASP A 70 17.12 -22.58 44.27
N ALA A 71 17.88 -23.31 43.45
CA ALA A 71 17.76 -23.25 41.99
C ALA A 71 16.42 -23.80 41.49
N ALA A 72 15.90 -24.86 42.13
CA ALA A 72 14.60 -25.43 41.81
C ALA A 72 13.47 -24.41 42.00
N ARG A 73 13.50 -23.61 43.08
CA ARG A 73 12.51 -22.54 43.32
C ARG A 73 12.48 -21.48 42.22
N TRP A 74 13.66 -21.09 41.73
CA TRP A 74 13.78 -20.13 40.62
C TRP A 74 13.29 -20.66 39.27
N ALA A 75 13.17 -21.98 39.09
CA ALA A 75 12.57 -22.58 37.89
C ALA A 75 11.07 -22.88 38.07
N LEU A 76 10.66 -23.43 39.23
CA LEU A 76 9.28 -23.83 39.51
C LEU A 76 8.32 -22.63 39.63
N ALA A 77 8.72 -21.56 40.31
CA ALA A 77 7.86 -20.39 40.52
C ALA A 77 7.47 -19.69 39.20
N PRO A 78 8.40 -19.34 38.29
CA PRO A 78 8.02 -18.80 36.99
C PRO A 78 7.32 -19.84 36.10
N GLY A 79 7.68 -21.12 36.17
CA GLY A 79 6.98 -22.18 35.45
C GLY A 79 5.50 -22.31 35.83
N ALA A 80 5.19 -22.30 37.13
CA ALA A 80 3.83 -22.31 37.66
C ALA A 80 3.08 -21.01 37.34
N GLY A 81 3.75 -19.86 37.41
CA GLY A 81 3.19 -18.56 37.02
C GLY A 81 2.81 -18.50 35.54
N LEU A 82 3.65 -19.01 34.65
CA LEU A 82 3.38 -19.09 33.22
C LEU A 82 2.22 -20.05 32.90
N LEU A 83 2.19 -21.23 33.55
CA LEU A 83 1.09 -22.18 33.39
C LEU A 83 -0.24 -21.61 33.90
N GLY A 84 -0.21 -20.94 35.06
CA GLY A 84 -1.36 -20.24 35.65
C GLY A 84 -1.88 -19.12 34.76
N LEU A 85 -0.99 -18.32 34.17
CA LEU A 85 -1.34 -17.26 33.22
C LEU A 85 -1.98 -17.83 31.94
N VAL A 86 -1.47 -18.95 31.41
CA VAL A 86 -2.04 -19.62 30.24
C VAL A 86 -3.43 -20.18 30.55
N LEU A 87 -3.63 -20.79 31.72
CA LEU A 87 -4.95 -21.26 32.17
C LEU A 87 -5.92 -20.09 32.37
N LEU A 88 -5.46 -18.99 32.98
CA LEU A 88 -6.25 -17.78 33.16
C LEU A 88 -6.69 -17.20 31.80
N LEU A 89 -5.78 -17.05 30.84
CA LEU A 89 -6.09 -16.55 29.50
C LEU A 89 -7.00 -17.50 28.71
N ARG A 90 -6.93 -18.81 28.95
CA ARG A 90 -7.76 -19.83 28.30
C ARG A 90 -9.18 -19.89 28.85
N PHE A 91 -9.37 -19.67 30.15
CA PHE A 91 -10.67 -19.82 30.82
C PHE A 91 -11.36 -18.50 31.20
N THR A 92 -10.68 -17.34 31.09
CA THR A 92 -11.33 -16.04 31.30
C THR A 92 -12.16 -15.66 30.07
N PRO A 93 -13.48 -15.41 30.21
CA PRO A 93 -14.33 -15.04 29.10
C PRO A 93 -14.13 -13.56 28.74
N LEU A 94 -13.01 -13.24 28.08
CA LEU A 94 -12.74 -11.92 27.50
C LEU A 94 -13.66 -11.58 26.30
N ARG A 95 -14.73 -12.38 26.06
CA ARG A 95 -15.73 -12.23 24.99
C ARG A 95 -16.32 -10.81 24.90
N ARG A 96 -16.36 -10.05 26.00
CA ARG A 96 -16.91 -8.69 26.03
C ARG A 96 -15.95 -7.57 25.60
N LEU A 97 -14.65 -7.83 25.51
CA LEU A 97 -13.65 -6.76 25.24
C LEU A 97 -13.27 -6.63 23.76
N TRP A 98 -13.58 -7.63 22.93
CA TRP A 98 -13.11 -7.69 21.54
C TRP A 98 -14.33 -7.74 20.63
N SER A 99 -14.48 -6.75 19.75
CA SER A 99 -15.62 -6.67 18.86
C SER A 99 -15.53 -7.74 17.78
N VAL A 100 -16.60 -8.49 17.56
CA VAL A 100 -16.71 -9.50 16.49
C VAL A 100 -16.97 -8.81 15.15
N LEU A 101 -16.45 -9.36 14.06
CA LEU A 101 -16.85 -8.98 12.70
C LEU A 101 -17.89 -9.99 12.22
N GLU A 102 -19.02 -9.53 11.70
CA GLU A 102 -20.12 -10.38 11.26
C GLU A 102 -20.33 -10.25 9.76
N LEU A 103 -20.44 -11.36 9.05
CA LEU A 103 -20.99 -11.40 7.69
C LEU A 103 -22.43 -11.84 7.80
N ARG A 104 -23.35 -10.90 7.56
CA ARG A 104 -24.80 -11.13 7.64
C ARG A 104 -25.31 -11.37 6.24
N PHE A 105 -25.55 -12.62 5.89
CA PHE A 105 -25.86 -12.99 4.51
C PHE A 105 -27.28 -12.63 4.10
N ALA A 106 -28.25 -12.68 5.04
CA ALA A 106 -29.62 -12.20 4.80
C ALA A 106 -29.66 -10.70 4.50
N GLU A 107 -28.78 -9.94 5.15
CA GLU A 107 -28.64 -8.49 4.99
C GLU A 107 -27.67 -8.09 3.86
N GLN A 108 -26.99 -9.07 3.25
CA GLN A 108 -25.92 -8.87 2.27
C GLN A 108 -24.90 -7.82 2.72
N ALA A 109 -24.46 -7.91 3.98
CA ALA A 109 -23.58 -6.89 4.58
C ALA A 109 -22.57 -7.47 5.58
N MET A 110 -21.40 -6.85 5.59
CA MET A 110 -20.35 -7.02 6.60
C MET A 110 -20.54 -5.97 7.69
N VAL A 111 -20.68 -6.41 8.94
CA VAL A 111 -20.98 -5.56 10.10
C VAL A 111 -19.88 -5.65 11.15
N HIS A 112 -19.36 -4.50 11.55
CA HIS A 112 -18.38 -4.39 12.63
C HIS A 112 -18.66 -3.20 13.54
N ARG A 113 -19.07 -3.44 14.80
CA ARG A 113 -19.49 -2.39 15.73
C ARG A 113 -20.59 -1.52 15.10
N ARG A 114 -20.27 -0.26 14.76
CA ARG A 114 -21.18 0.70 14.11
C ARG A 114 -20.98 0.76 12.58
N THR A 115 -19.97 0.09 12.06
CA THR A 115 -19.67 0.08 10.62
C THR A 115 -20.46 -1.03 9.95
N ARG A 116 -21.21 -0.69 8.89
CA ARG A 116 -21.89 -1.63 8.01
C ARG A 116 -21.41 -1.42 6.58
N ILE A 117 -20.97 -2.48 5.91
CA ILE A 117 -20.46 -2.45 4.53
C ILE A 117 -21.29 -3.45 3.72
N PRO A 118 -22.15 -3.00 2.79
CA PRO A 118 -22.84 -3.90 1.86
C PRO A 118 -21.85 -4.76 1.07
N PHE A 119 -22.21 -6.02 0.80
CA PHE A 119 -21.37 -6.91 -0.01
C PHE A 119 -21.15 -6.36 -1.43
N GLY A 120 -22.16 -5.67 -1.98
CA GLY A 120 -22.04 -4.96 -3.25
C GLY A 120 -21.00 -3.83 -3.27
N ASP A 121 -20.53 -3.37 -2.10
CA ASP A 121 -19.46 -2.38 -1.96
C ASP A 121 -18.09 -3.01 -1.70
N LEU A 122 -18.05 -4.30 -1.38
CA LEU A 122 -16.80 -5.04 -1.27
C LEU A 122 -16.26 -5.40 -2.66
N ARG A 123 -14.94 -5.46 -2.80
CA ARG A 123 -14.20 -5.87 -4.01
C ARG A 123 -13.10 -6.84 -3.60
N PRO A 124 -12.59 -7.70 -4.50
CA PRO A 124 -11.52 -8.62 -4.17
C PRO A 124 -10.31 -7.91 -3.56
N GLU A 125 -10.01 -6.72 -4.09
CA GLU A 125 -8.99 -5.74 -3.66
C GLU A 125 -9.03 -5.44 -2.15
N HIS A 126 -10.22 -5.45 -1.54
CA HIS A 126 -10.37 -5.15 -0.12
C HIS A 126 -9.90 -6.31 0.78
N LEU A 127 -9.71 -7.51 0.24
CA LEU A 127 -9.21 -8.68 0.96
C LEU A 127 -7.69 -8.78 0.78
N VAL A 128 -6.95 -8.11 1.67
CA VAL A 128 -5.50 -7.92 1.52
C VAL A 128 -4.72 -8.87 2.42
N TRP A 129 -3.74 -9.58 1.85
CA TRP A 129 -2.80 -10.40 2.60
C TRP A 129 -1.59 -9.60 3.09
N LYS A 130 -1.29 -9.75 4.38
CA LYS A 130 -0.03 -9.32 4.99
C LYS A 130 0.80 -10.51 5.41
N ASP A 131 1.85 -10.78 4.65
CA ASP A 131 2.78 -11.89 4.91
C ASP A 131 3.76 -11.54 6.04
N GLY A 132 3.71 -12.32 7.11
CA GLY A 132 4.63 -12.31 8.25
C GLY A 132 5.84 -13.20 8.00
N ARG A 133 6.88 -13.08 8.85
CA ARG A 133 8.02 -14.02 8.81
C ARG A 133 7.59 -15.47 9.11
N PHE A 134 6.49 -15.63 9.85
CA PHE A 134 5.95 -16.92 10.27
C PHE A 134 4.44 -17.09 10.03
N LEU A 135 3.73 -15.99 9.76
CA LEU A 135 2.26 -15.95 9.70
C LEU A 135 1.78 -15.10 8.54
N ARG A 136 0.98 -15.66 7.64
CA ARG A 136 0.22 -14.93 6.62
C ARG A 136 -1.10 -14.48 7.23
N ARG A 137 -1.47 -13.20 7.12
CA ARG A 137 -2.67 -12.61 7.75
C ARG A 137 -3.58 -11.96 6.73
N LEU A 138 -4.85 -12.36 6.69
CA LEU A 138 -5.85 -11.79 5.79
C LEU A 138 -6.55 -10.63 6.47
N TYR A 139 -6.57 -9.46 5.84
CA TYR A 139 -7.26 -8.28 6.33
C TYR A 139 -8.39 -7.90 5.38
N VAL A 140 -9.49 -7.38 5.94
CA VAL A 140 -10.34 -6.43 5.21
C VAL A 140 -9.69 -5.06 5.32
N ARG A 141 -9.31 -4.49 4.18
CA ARG A 141 -8.93 -3.10 4.01
C ARG A 141 -9.98 -2.42 3.16
N HIS A 142 -11.00 -1.92 3.84
CA HIS A 142 -12.00 -1.03 3.28
C HIS A 142 -11.81 0.37 3.91
N PRO A 143 -12.12 1.47 3.22
CA PRO A 143 -12.06 2.83 3.78
C PRO A 143 -12.79 2.94 5.13
N SER A 144 -13.93 2.27 5.29
CA SER A 144 -14.72 2.26 6.53
C SER A 144 -14.28 1.21 7.58
N LEU A 145 -13.45 0.23 7.20
CA LEU A 145 -13.09 -0.90 8.07
C LEU A 145 -11.72 -1.47 7.72
N ARG A 146 -10.79 -1.39 8.68
CA ARG A 146 -9.51 -2.10 8.62
C ARG A 146 -9.48 -3.18 9.71
N LYS A 147 -9.60 -4.44 9.34
CA LYS A 147 -9.67 -5.53 10.33
C LYS A 147 -9.04 -6.84 9.85
N LEU A 148 -8.34 -7.51 10.76
CA LEU A 148 -7.83 -8.86 10.58
C LEU A 148 -8.99 -9.87 10.56
N LEU A 149 -9.06 -10.66 9.49
CA LEU A 149 -10.03 -11.75 9.31
C LEU A 149 -9.49 -13.08 9.81
N ALA A 150 -8.31 -13.46 9.34
CA ALA A 150 -7.70 -14.76 9.61
C ALA A 150 -6.18 -14.69 9.57
N GLY A 151 -5.52 -15.68 10.17
CA GLY A 151 -4.10 -15.90 9.96
C GLY A 151 -3.76 -17.36 9.81
N PHE A 152 -2.76 -17.61 8.98
CA PHE A 152 -2.30 -18.90 8.51
C PHE A 152 -0.79 -18.99 8.76
N SER A 153 -0.27 -20.18 9.00
CA SER A 153 1.18 -20.41 9.10
C SER A 153 1.83 -20.40 7.72
N GLY A 154 3.16 -20.30 7.67
CA GLY A 154 3.90 -20.34 6.40
C GLY A 154 3.72 -21.63 5.59
N GLY A 155 3.31 -22.74 6.23
CA GLY A 155 3.04 -24.02 5.57
C GLY A 155 1.61 -24.19 5.03
N GLU A 156 0.69 -23.28 5.38
CA GLU A 156 -0.75 -23.36 5.07
C GLU A 156 -1.13 -22.54 3.83
N GLU A 157 -0.22 -22.43 2.85
CA GLU A 157 -0.41 -21.50 1.73
C GLU A 157 -1.59 -21.87 0.82
N ARG A 158 -1.83 -23.18 0.66
CA ARG A 158 -2.91 -23.71 -0.18
C ARG A 158 -4.26 -23.45 0.47
N GLU A 159 -4.35 -23.71 1.76
CA GLU A 159 -5.52 -23.52 2.62
C GLU A 159 -5.88 -22.03 2.71
N ALA A 160 -4.87 -21.16 2.86
CA ALA A 160 -5.07 -19.71 2.86
C ALA A 160 -5.70 -19.19 1.57
N ARG A 161 -5.19 -19.63 0.40
CA ARG A 161 -5.75 -19.25 -0.91
C ARG A 161 -7.16 -19.79 -1.10
N GLU A 162 -7.37 -21.06 -0.73
CA GLU A 162 -8.69 -21.68 -0.81
C GLU A 162 -9.72 -20.96 0.08
N PHE A 163 -9.31 -20.57 1.28
CA PHE A 163 -10.13 -19.80 2.21
C PHE A 163 -10.52 -18.43 1.64
N GLN A 164 -9.57 -17.63 1.13
CA GLN A 164 -9.87 -16.33 0.53
C GLN A 164 -10.85 -16.46 -0.63
N ARG A 165 -10.61 -17.41 -1.54
CA ARG A 165 -11.48 -17.65 -2.69
C ARG A 165 -12.90 -18.00 -2.24
N ARG A 166 -13.05 -18.95 -1.30
CA ARG A 166 -14.36 -19.37 -0.79
C ARG A 166 -15.07 -18.24 -0.03
N LEU A 167 -14.32 -17.45 0.72
CA LEU A 167 -14.85 -16.26 1.41
C LEU A 167 -15.37 -15.24 0.40
N TRP A 168 -14.63 -15.01 -0.68
CA TRP A 168 -15.03 -14.11 -1.75
C TRP A 168 -16.24 -14.64 -2.52
N GLU A 169 -16.30 -15.94 -2.83
CA GLU A 169 -17.47 -16.60 -3.44
C GLU A 169 -18.73 -16.42 -2.58
N LEU A 170 -18.60 -16.51 -1.25
CA LEU A 170 -19.71 -16.29 -0.31
C LEU A 170 -20.18 -14.84 -0.26
N ILE A 171 -19.24 -13.87 -0.32
CA ILE A 171 -19.56 -12.44 -0.35
C ILE A 171 -20.16 -12.03 -1.69
N SER A 172 -19.72 -12.66 -2.79
CA SER A 172 -20.12 -12.33 -4.16
C SER A 172 -21.34 -13.12 -4.65
N ALA A 173 -21.82 -14.09 -3.88
CA ALA A 173 -22.98 -14.89 -4.24
C ALA A 173 -24.24 -13.99 -4.30
N PRO A 174 -25.05 -14.07 -5.37
CA PRO A 174 -26.30 -13.33 -5.42
C PRO A 174 -27.20 -13.76 -4.27
N GLY A 175 -27.73 -12.79 -3.52
CA GLY A 175 -28.66 -13.04 -2.42
C GLY A 175 -29.92 -13.81 -2.86
N PRO A 176 -30.66 -14.44 -1.94
CA PRO A 176 -31.96 -15.01 -2.27
C PRO A 176 -32.85 -13.92 -2.90
N PRO A 177 -33.67 -14.24 -3.91
CA PRO A 177 -34.52 -13.25 -4.56
C PRO A 177 -35.39 -12.56 -3.52
N ALA A 178 -35.33 -11.23 -3.48
CA ALA A 178 -36.23 -10.43 -2.68
C ALA A 178 -37.66 -10.80 -3.07
N ILE A 179 -38.51 -11.09 -2.07
CA ILE A 179 -39.93 -11.26 -2.28
C ILE A 179 -40.44 -9.93 -2.85
N ALA A 180 -40.76 -9.94 -4.14
CA ALA A 180 -41.37 -8.82 -4.81
C ALA A 180 -42.71 -8.53 -4.12
N THR A 181 -42.76 -7.43 -3.37
CA THR A 181 -44.03 -6.78 -3.08
C THR A 181 -44.52 -6.23 -4.42
N THR A 182 -45.49 -6.94 -4.98
CA THR A 182 -46.37 -6.43 -6.04
C THR A 182 -46.97 -5.13 -5.56
N ASP A 183 -46.58 -4.03 -6.19
CA ASP A 183 -47.39 -2.83 -6.46
C ASP A 183 -46.50 -1.86 -7.25
N ASP A 184 -46.50 -1.97 -8.57
CA ASP A 184 -46.96 -0.89 -9.45
C ASP A 184 -46.85 -1.33 -10.93
N VAL A 185 -47.97 -1.30 -11.64
CA VAL A 185 -48.09 -1.60 -13.06
C VAL A 185 -48.61 -0.34 -13.73
N THR A 186 -47.77 0.32 -14.54
CA THR A 186 -48.03 1.03 -15.83
C THR A 186 -46.86 1.99 -16.08
N THR A 187 -46.30 2.24 -17.26
CA THR A 187 -46.61 2.03 -18.69
C THR A 187 -45.30 2.37 -19.44
N GLY A 188 -44.87 1.63 -20.46
CA GLY A 188 -45.01 2.08 -21.86
C GLY A 188 -43.65 2.29 -22.57
N ARG A 189 -43.38 1.49 -23.60
CA ARG A 189 -42.30 1.68 -24.60
C ARG A 189 -42.67 2.84 -25.53
N ASP A 190 -41.72 3.71 -25.90
CA ASP A 190 -41.03 3.65 -27.21
C ASP A 190 -40.06 4.82 -27.51
N LEU A 191 -38.98 4.45 -28.21
CA LEU A 191 -38.24 5.15 -29.28
C LEU A 191 -37.44 6.46 -29.02
N ALA A 192 -36.12 6.28 -29.04
CA ALA A 192 -35.12 7.04 -29.82
C ALA A 192 -35.26 8.57 -29.96
N THR A 193 -34.53 9.31 -29.13
CA THR A 193 -33.78 10.52 -29.52
C THR A 193 -32.70 10.77 -28.45
N GLY A 194 -31.52 11.21 -28.87
CA GLY A 194 -30.41 11.48 -27.97
C GLY A 194 -30.68 12.59 -26.95
N ARG A 195 -29.78 12.62 -25.95
CA ARG A 195 -29.73 13.43 -24.72
C ARG A 195 -30.40 12.76 -23.52
N ASP A 196 -29.60 12.01 -22.78
CA ASP A 196 -29.70 12.05 -21.32
C ASP A 196 -28.47 12.78 -20.79
N LEU A 197 -28.73 14.01 -20.35
CA LEU A 197 -27.80 14.87 -19.63
C LEU A 197 -27.70 14.39 -18.18
N ALA A 198 -26.46 14.22 -17.72
CA ALA A 198 -25.98 14.63 -16.42
C ALA A 198 -26.97 14.54 -15.24
N THR A 199 -27.10 13.36 -14.64
CA THR A 199 -27.09 13.13 -13.17
C THR A 199 -27.23 11.62 -12.90
N GLY A 200 -26.09 10.91 -12.86
CA GLY A 200 -26.00 9.49 -12.51
C GLY A 200 -25.91 8.55 -13.71
N GLY A 201 -24.70 8.08 -14.06
CA GLY A 201 -24.58 7.15 -15.20
C GLY A 201 -23.17 6.73 -15.62
N GLY A 202 -22.25 6.49 -14.69
CA GLY A 202 -20.93 5.86 -14.97
C GLY A 202 -19.91 6.75 -15.69
N LEU A 203 -18.63 6.37 -15.60
CA LEU A 203 -17.53 7.04 -16.31
C LEU A 203 -17.68 6.87 -17.83
N THR A 204 -17.21 7.84 -18.62
CA THR A 204 -17.00 7.69 -20.06
C THR A 204 -15.80 6.76 -20.36
N PRO A 205 -15.60 6.28 -21.61
CA PRO A 205 -14.39 5.54 -21.97
C PRO A 205 -13.08 6.27 -21.63
N VAL A 206 -12.95 7.56 -21.96
CA VAL A 206 -11.71 8.32 -21.68
C VAL A 206 -11.54 8.55 -20.18
N GLN A 207 -12.60 8.85 -19.44
CA GLN A 207 -12.54 8.94 -17.98
C GLN A 207 -12.13 7.60 -17.34
N ARG A 208 -12.64 6.47 -17.84
CA ARG A 208 -12.20 5.13 -17.39
C ARG A 208 -10.71 4.92 -17.63
N TRP A 209 -10.19 5.32 -18.79
CA TRP A 209 -8.77 5.21 -19.11
C TRP A 209 -7.91 6.06 -18.16
N ILE A 210 -8.34 7.29 -17.85
CA ILE A 210 -7.65 8.15 -16.88
C ILE A 210 -7.58 7.48 -15.50
N ILE A 211 -8.70 6.96 -15.01
CA ILE A 211 -8.74 6.25 -13.71
C ILE A 211 -7.89 4.96 -13.76
N ALA A 212 -7.87 4.26 -14.88
CA ALA A 212 -7.07 3.07 -15.12
C ALA A 212 -5.56 3.35 -14.96
N ALA A 213 -5.08 4.49 -15.45
CA ALA A 213 -3.68 4.89 -15.33
C ALA A 213 -3.26 5.15 -13.87
N SER A 214 -4.18 5.59 -13.02
CA SER A 214 -3.95 5.81 -11.58
C SER A 214 -4.23 4.56 -10.73
N ALA A 215 -4.66 3.44 -11.34
CA ALA A 215 -5.16 2.27 -10.65
C ALA A 215 -4.17 1.66 -9.63
N PRO A 216 -2.86 1.51 -9.91
CA PRO A 216 -1.93 0.94 -8.94
C PRO A 216 -1.90 1.69 -7.59
N TYR A 217 -1.97 3.02 -7.63
CA TYR A 217 -1.96 3.85 -6.41
C TYR A 217 -3.35 4.01 -5.79
N GLY A 218 -4.42 3.96 -6.59
CA GLY A 218 -5.79 3.95 -6.08
C GLY A 218 -6.14 2.67 -5.33
N ALA A 219 -5.91 1.51 -5.97
CA ALA A 219 -6.30 0.21 -5.43
C ALA A 219 -5.49 -0.16 -4.17
N ILE A 220 -4.19 0.14 -4.12
CA ILE A 220 -3.37 -0.17 -2.93
C ILE A 220 -3.85 0.58 -1.68
N ASN A 221 -4.46 1.75 -1.87
CA ASN A 221 -5.05 2.56 -0.83
C ASN A 221 -6.55 2.27 -0.60
N GLY A 222 -7.11 1.28 -1.30
CA GLY A 222 -8.49 0.81 -1.12
C GLY A 222 -9.55 1.70 -1.78
N PHE A 223 -9.20 2.53 -2.75
CA PHE A 223 -10.16 3.34 -3.49
C PHE A 223 -10.76 2.58 -4.67
N ARG A 224 -12.04 2.81 -4.92
CA ARG A 224 -12.74 2.26 -6.08
C ARG A 224 -12.18 2.83 -7.39
N LEU A 225 -12.15 2.01 -8.43
CA LEU A 225 -11.61 2.38 -9.75
C LEU A 225 -12.70 2.63 -10.81
N ASP A 226 -13.96 2.72 -10.39
CA ASP A 226 -15.14 2.87 -11.25
C ASP A 226 -15.73 4.29 -11.25
N ARG A 227 -15.03 5.26 -10.62
CA ARG A 227 -15.54 6.62 -10.36
C ARG A 227 -14.42 7.62 -10.08
N LEU A 228 -14.73 8.91 -10.24
CA LEU A 228 -13.85 10.00 -9.80
C LEU A 228 -13.83 10.12 -8.27
N GLY A 229 -15.01 10.36 -7.70
CA GLY A 229 -15.21 10.66 -6.28
C GLY A 229 -15.49 9.44 -5.41
N THR A 230 -16.26 9.65 -4.35
CA THR A 230 -16.46 8.67 -3.29
C THR A 230 -17.42 7.54 -3.65
N ALA A 231 -17.34 6.43 -2.91
CA ALA A 231 -18.30 5.34 -2.90
C ALA A 231 -19.75 5.84 -2.65
N PRO A 232 -20.77 5.13 -3.17
CA PRO A 232 -22.16 5.53 -2.99
C PRO A 232 -22.61 5.28 -1.54
N GLY A 233 -23.56 6.08 -1.06
CA GLY A 233 -24.04 6.00 0.32
C GLY A 233 -23.25 6.86 1.30
N ALA A 234 -23.94 7.44 2.28
CA ALA A 234 -23.37 8.47 3.16
C ALA A 234 -22.18 7.99 4.00
N ASP A 235 -22.26 6.76 4.52
CA ASP A 235 -21.23 6.20 5.40
C ASP A 235 -19.96 5.84 4.63
N ALA A 236 -20.10 5.20 3.47
CA ALA A 236 -18.98 4.87 2.60
C ALA A 236 -18.32 6.15 2.06
N ALA A 237 -19.12 7.13 1.63
CA ALA A 237 -18.61 8.41 1.17
C ALA A 237 -17.83 9.17 2.25
N THR A 238 -18.29 9.12 3.50
CA THR A 238 -17.60 9.75 4.63
C THR A 238 -16.29 9.04 4.96
N ALA A 239 -16.24 7.73 4.81
CA ALA A 239 -15.01 6.96 5.02
C ALA A 239 -13.96 7.21 3.93
N ASP A 240 -14.39 7.31 2.66
CA ASP A 240 -13.52 7.69 1.54
C ASP A 240 -12.94 9.08 1.75
N ARG A 241 -13.78 10.06 2.14
CA ARG A 241 -13.33 11.42 2.48
C ARG A 241 -12.28 11.43 3.57
N ARG A 242 -12.51 10.70 4.66
CA ARG A 242 -11.54 10.60 5.77
C ARG A 242 -10.23 10.00 5.28
N THR A 243 -10.29 8.90 4.53
CA THR A 243 -9.08 8.23 4.01
C THR A 243 -8.32 9.11 3.03
N ALA A 244 -9.03 9.81 2.14
CA ALA A 244 -8.44 10.78 1.22
C ALA A 244 -7.78 11.94 1.98
N GLN A 245 -8.42 12.47 3.02
CA GLN A 245 -7.86 13.53 3.86
C GLN A 245 -6.61 13.08 4.62
N GLU A 246 -6.63 11.90 5.25
CA GLU A 246 -5.45 11.29 5.89
C GLU A 246 -4.29 11.14 4.90
N LEU A 247 -4.59 10.64 3.70
CA LEU A 247 -3.60 10.42 2.65
C LEU A 247 -3.15 11.70 1.96
N LEU A 248 -3.87 12.83 2.08
CA LEU A 248 -3.40 14.14 1.63
C LEU A 248 -2.51 14.79 2.70
N HIS A 249 -2.84 14.63 3.98
CA HIS A 249 -2.08 15.23 5.07
C HIS A 249 -0.73 14.52 5.32
N ASP A 250 -0.75 13.22 5.61
CA ASP A 250 0.43 12.55 6.18
C ASP A 250 1.57 12.33 5.16
N PRO A 251 1.31 11.87 3.91
CA PRO A 251 2.35 11.66 2.91
C PRO A 251 2.69 12.91 2.08
N TRP A 252 1.73 13.84 1.92
CA TRP A 252 1.89 14.98 0.99
C TRP A 252 1.92 16.34 1.68
N GLY A 253 1.56 16.44 2.97
CA GLY A 253 1.48 17.72 3.66
C GLY A 253 0.46 18.68 3.06
N ALA A 254 -0.55 18.17 2.35
CA ALA A 254 -1.56 18.97 1.66
C ALA A 254 -2.82 19.10 2.50
N TYR A 255 -2.99 20.24 3.18
CA TYR A 255 -4.12 20.56 4.07
C TYR A 255 -5.19 21.43 3.40
N ASP A 256 -4.87 21.99 2.23
CA ASP A 256 -5.76 22.83 1.44
C ASP A 256 -5.51 22.67 -0.07
N LEU A 257 -6.30 23.40 -0.86
CA LEU A 257 -6.24 23.40 -2.32
C LEU A 257 -4.90 23.89 -2.86
N GLU A 258 -4.30 24.91 -2.26
CA GLU A 258 -3.04 25.49 -2.73
C GLU A 258 -1.91 24.48 -2.58
N GLN A 259 -1.82 23.86 -1.41
CA GLN A 259 -0.82 22.83 -1.12
C GLN A 259 -1.04 21.56 -1.96
N LEU A 260 -2.29 21.15 -2.19
CA LEU A 260 -2.61 20.07 -3.12
C LEU A 260 -2.06 20.36 -4.53
N LEU A 261 -2.35 21.55 -5.07
CA LEU A 261 -1.91 21.93 -6.41
C LEU A 261 -0.38 22.08 -6.48
N GLY A 262 0.26 22.55 -5.41
CA GLY A 262 1.72 22.55 -5.26
C GLY A 262 2.31 21.14 -5.34
N ALA A 263 1.76 20.19 -4.59
CA ALA A 263 2.19 18.80 -4.61
C ALA A 263 1.99 18.14 -5.99
N VAL A 264 0.86 18.41 -6.66
CA VAL A 264 0.64 17.94 -8.03
C VAL A 264 1.62 18.56 -9.01
N ASN A 265 1.86 19.87 -8.92
CA ASN A 265 2.82 20.54 -9.81
C ASN A 265 4.23 19.95 -9.65
N TRP A 266 4.67 19.74 -8.41
CA TRP A 266 5.95 19.10 -8.12
C TRP A 266 6.03 17.71 -8.76
N LEU A 267 5.00 16.86 -8.60
CA LEU A 267 4.97 15.54 -9.25
C LEU A 267 5.06 15.61 -10.77
N VAL A 268 4.44 16.62 -11.39
CA VAL A 268 4.40 16.76 -12.83
C VAL A 268 5.73 17.27 -13.40
N GLN A 269 6.39 18.22 -12.72
CA GLN A 269 7.66 18.81 -13.18
C GLN A 269 8.85 17.91 -12.84
N ASP A 270 9.12 17.72 -11.55
CA ASP A 270 10.32 17.05 -11.05
C ASP A 270 9.97 15.66 -10.55
N GLY A 271 9.08 15.61 -9.56
CA GLY A 271 8.62 14.41 -8.88
C GLY A 271 9.75 13.66 -8.17
N HIS A 272 9.45 12.44 -7.75
CA HIS A 272 10.46 11.58 -7.13
C HIS A 272 11.55 11.14 -8.10
N ARG A 273 11.29 11.27 -9.41
CA ARG A 273 12.18 10.82 -10.48
C ARG A 273 13.34 11.78 -10.77
N ALA A 274 13.37 12.97 -10.17
CA ALA A 274 14.35 14.01 -10.48
C ALA A 274 15.80 13.49 -10.44
N ASP A 275 16.15 12.73 -9.41
CA ASP A 275 17.53 12.25 -9.20
C ASP A 275 17.83 10.91 -9.93
N PHE A 276 16.80 10.24 -10.47
CA PHE A 276 16.97 8.87 -10.96
C PHE A 276 17.95 8.77 -12.14
N THR A 277 17.99 9.78 -13.02
CA THR A 277 18.93 9.82 -14.15
C THR A 277 20.37 9.93 -13.65
N GLN A 278 20.62 10.86 -12.73
CA GLN A 278 21.95 11.06 -12.16
C GLN A 278 22.44 9.81 -11.39
N ASP A 279 21.55 9.16 -10.64
CA ASP A 279 21.85 7.90 -9.96
C ASP A 279 22.13 6.75 -10.94
N ALA A 280 21.44 6.74 -12.09
CA ALA A 280 21.65 5.76 -13.14
C ALA A 280 23.02 5.93 -13.79
N ASP A 281 23.43 7.16 -14.06
CA ASP A 281 24.75 7.46 -14.60
C ASP A 281 25.85 7.07 -13.62
N LEU A 282 25.67 7.36 -12.33
CA LEU A 282 26.54 6.86 -11.25
C LEU A 282 26.62 5.33 -11.21
N ALA A 283 25.51 4.62 -11.42
CA ALA A 283 25.50 3.17 -11.47
C ALA A 283 26.21 2.58 -12.70
N THR A 284 26.48 3.37 -13.75
CA THR A 284 27.28 2.92 -14.91
C THR A 284 28.79 3.00 -14.68
N ARG A 285 29.23 3.74 -13.66
CA ARG A 285 30.65 3.94 -13.37
C ARG A 285 31.31 2.65 -12.87
N SER A 286 32.64 2.64 -12.86
CA SER A 286 33.40 1.46 -12.41
C SER A 286 33.04 1.06 -10.98
N PRO A 287 33.13 -0.23 -10.60
CA PRO A 287 32.85 -0.66 -9.22
C PRO A 287 33.71 0.07 -8.17
N ALA A 288 34.94 0.45 -8.54
CA ALA A 288 35.82 1.24 -7.68
C ALA A 288 35.25 2.65 -7.43
N ALA A 289 34.79 3.34 -8.48
CA ALA A 289 34.18 4.66 -8.36
C ALA A 289 32.87 4.63 -7.55
N GLN A 290 32.04 3.59 -7.74
CA GLN A 290 30.82 3.41 -6.93
C GLN A 290 31.14 3.18 -5.44
N GLN A 291 32.18 2.39 -5.15
CA GLN A 291 32.62 2.14 -3.78
C GLN A 291 33.22 3.39 -3.13
N GLU A 292 34.02 4.15 -3.88
CA GLU A 292 34.58 5.44 -3.48
C GLU A 292 33.47 6.45 -3.17
N TYR A 293 32.53 6.64 -4.10
CA TYR A 293 31.36 7.49 -3.92
C TYR A 293 30.61 7.14 -2.65
N GLY A 294 30.28 5.86 -2.47
CA GLY A 294 29.51 5.45 -1.30
C GLY A 294 30.26 5.59 0.02
N THR A 295 31.60 5.58 -0.01
CA THR A 295 32.43 5.84 1.17
C THR A 295 32.43 7.32 1.52
N LEU A 296 32.67 8.19 0.53
CA LEU A 296 32.62 9.64 0.68
C LEU A 296 31.25 10.11 1.13
N LEU A 297 30.17 9.57 0.55
CA LEU A 297 28.80 9.95 0.90
C LEU A 297 28.49 9.66 2.37
N ARG A 298 28.91 8.48 2.89
CA ARG A 298 28.76 8.14 4.31
C ARG A 298 29.64 8.99 5.23
N GLU A 299 30.83 9.35 4.79
CA GLU A 299 31.73 10.22 5.54
C GLU A 299 31.14 11.63 5.68
N VAL A 300 30.73 12.23 4.55
CA VAL A 300 30.12 13.56 4.50
C VAL A 300 28.80 13.60 5.27
N ASP A 301 27.91 12.63 5.07
CA ASP A 301 26.67 12.49 5.83
C ASP A 301 26.94 12.41 7.35
N GLY A 302 27.96 11.64 7.73
CA GLY A 302 28.39 11.54 9.12
C GLY A 302 28.93 12.85 9.71
N LEU A 303 29.65 13.66 8.91
CA LEU A 303 30.13 14.98 9.32
C LEU A 303 28.95 15.95 9.50
N ILE A 304 28.00 16.00 8.55
CA ILE A 304 26.78 16.81 8.64
C ILE A 304 25.97 16.42 9.88
N ALA A 305 25.78 15.12 10.12
CA ALA A 305 25.03 14.63 11.27
C ALA A 305 25.66 15.01 12.64
N ARG A 306 26.98 15.25 12.69
CA ARG A 306 27.70 15.71 13.88
C ARG A 306 27.91 17.22 13.93
N ASP A 307 27.41 17.97 12.94
CA ASP A 307 27.64 19.40 12.77
C ASP A 307 29.14 19.76 12.66
N GLU A 308 29.93 18.86 12.08
CA GLU A 308 31.38 19.02 11.87
C GLU A 308 31.65 19.60 10.47
N LEU A 309 31.39 20.90 10.29
CA LEU A 309 31.49 21.59 8.99
C LEU A 309 32.84 22.29 8.72
N GLU A 310 33.78 22.14 9.65
CA GLU A 310 35.16 22.64 9.53
C GLU A 310 36.05 21.64 8.75
N PRO A 311 37.27 22.02 8.32
CA PRO A 311 38.16 21.11 7.60
C PRO A 311 38.34 19.76 8.32
N PRO A 312 38.20 18.62 7.60
CA PRO A 312 38.26 18.49 6.15
C PRO A 312 36.89 18.47 5.42
N PHE A 313 35.81 19.02 6.00
CA PHE A 313 34.45 18.88 5.46
C PHE A 313 34.33 19.33 3.99
N VAL A 314 34.78 20.54 3.68
CA VAL A 314 34.66 21.10 2.33
C VAL A 314 35.51 20.31 1.34
N GLU A 315 36.70 19.85 1.73
CA GLU A 315 37.55 19.00 0.91
C GLU A 315 36.87 17.66 0.58
N ARG A 316 36.26 17.01 1.58
CA ARG A 316 35.50 15.77 1.40
C ARG A 316 34.26 15.95 0.54
N LEU A 317 33.56 17.07 0.70
CA LEU A 317 32.41 17.39 -0.14
C LEU A 317 32.82 17.63 -1.60
N ILE A 318 33.93 18.31 -1.84
CA ILE A 318 34.49 18.50 -3.19
C ILE A 318 34.87 17.14 -3.80
N GLU A 319 35.50 16.24 -3.05
CA GLU A 319 35.80 14.87 -3.49
C GLU A 319 34.51 14.11 -3.84
N LEU A 320 33.49 14.16 -2.97
CA LEU A 320 32.19 13.53 -3.19
C LEU A 320 31.55 14.01 -4.51
N VAL A 321 31.52 15.33 -4.71
CA VAL A 321 30.96 15.96 -5.92
C VAL A 321 31.75 15.55 -7.16
N ARG A 322 33.08 15.48 -7.11
CA ARG A 322 33.89 15.01 -8.24
C ARG A 322 33.52 13.60 -8.66
N VAL A 323 33.40 12.69 -7.70
CA VAL A 323 33.03 11.30 -8.00
C VAL A 323 31.58 11.20 -8.47
N ARG A 324 30.66 11.98 -7.86
CA ARG A 324 29.23 12.04 -8.25
C ARG A 324 29.05 12.38 -9.72
N TYR A 325 29.73 13.41 -10.22
CA TYR A 325 29.51 13.93 -11.58
C TYR A 325 30.53 13.40 -12.60
N GLY A 326 31.54 12.63 -12.17
CA GLY A 326 32.48 11.96 -13.09
C GLY A 326 33.26 12.96 -13.94
N ASP A 327 33.16 12.86 -15.26
CA ASP A 327 33.90 13.70 -16.21
C ASP A 327 33.61 15.21 -16.02
N GLU A 328 32.38 15.55 -15.63
CA GLU A 328 31.97 16.93 -15.34
C GLU A 328 32.28 17.35 -13.89
N GLY A 329 32.71 16.42 -13.05
CA GLY A 329 32.94 16.65 -11.62
C GLY A 329 33.94 17.76 -11.31
N GLY A 330 34.87 18.04 -12.21
CA GLY A 330 35.76 19.20 -12.10
C GLY A 330 35.02 20.55 -12.18
N SER A 331 33.96 20.64 -12.97
CA SER A 331 33.12 21.83 -13.11
C SER A 331 32.22 22.02 -11.90
N TYR A 332 31.49 20.98 -11.49
CA TYR A 332 30.67 21.01 -10.27
C TYR A 332 31.51 21.33 -9.02
N ALA A 333 32.69 20.75 -8.88
CA ALA A 333 33.60 21.00 -7.76
C ALA A 333 34.00 22.48 -7.59
N ARG A 334 34.08 23.25 -8.68
CA ARG A 334 34.40 24.69 -8.61
C ARG A 334 33.25 25.52 -8.06
N LEU A 335 32.02 25.03 -8.19
CA LEU A 335 30.80 25.71 -7.74
C LEU A 335 30.53 25.47 -6.24
N VAL A 336 31.02 24.36 -5.67
CA VAL A 336 30.74 23.96 -4.28
C VAL A 336 30.91 25.09 -3.26
N PRO A 337 32.04 25.86 -3.22
CA PRO A 337 32.19 26.91 -2.22
C PRO A 337 31.17 28.05 -2.35
N GLY A 338 30.83 28.42 -3.59
CA GLY A 338 29.87 29.50 -3.87
C GLY A 338 28.44 29.07 -3.51
N VAL A 339 28.05 27.85 -3.89
CA VAL A 339 26.73 27.30 -3.56
C VAL A 339 26.57 27.10 -2.05
N LEU A 340 27.59 26.59 -1.34
CA LEU A 340 27.55 26.44 0.12
C LEU A 340 27.37 27.77 0.88
N ARG A 341 27.89 28.86 0.32
CA ARG A 341 27.83 30.20 0.91
C ARG A 341 26.62 31.00 0.46
N ASP A 342 25.76 30.42 -0.37
CA ASP A 342 24.64 31.13 -1.00
C ASP A 342 25.10 32.42 -1.71
N GLU A 343 26.23 32.33 -2.43
CA GLU A 343 26.79 33.46 -3.18
C GLU A 343 25.85 33.83 -4.35
N PRO A 344 25.50 35.12 -4.54
CA PRO A 344 24.62 35.53 -5.62
C PRO A 344 25.14 35.08 -6.99
N GLY A 345 24.34 34.27 -7.69
CA GLY A 345 24.67 33.76 -9.02
C GLY A 345 25.30 32.36 -9.06
N ALA A 346 25.57 31.74 -7.90
CA ALA A 346 26.19 30.41 -7.85
C ALA A 346 25.30 29.28 -8.38
N ASP A 347 23.97 29.49 -8.40
CA ASP A 347 22.93 28.54 -8.81
C ASP A 347 22.24 28.93 -10.13
N VAL A 348 22.73 29.97 -10.83
CA VAL A 348 22.09 30.48 -12.06
C VAL A 348 22.35 29.57 -13.27
N SER A 349 23.46 28.83 -13.28
CA SER A 349 23.72 27.82 -14.32
C SER A 349 22.96 26.53 -14.01
N GLU A 350 22.75 25.70 -15.03
CA GLU A 350 22.09 24.39 -14.88
C GLU A 350 22.85 23.51 -13.87
N GLU A 351 24.18 23.46 -13.97
CA GLU A 351 25.04 22.73 -13.04
C GLU A 351 25.00 23.31 -11.62
N GLY A 352 24.89 24.64 -11.51
CA GLY A 352 24.74 25.33 -10.24
C GLY A 352 23.42 24.99 -9.55
N ALA A 353 22.32 25.00 -10.30
CA ALA A 353 20.99 24.66 -9.80
C ALA A 353 20.91 23.19 -9.38
N GLU A 354 21.43 22.27 -10.19
CA GLU A 354 21.48 20.84 -9.86
C GLU A 354 22.37 20.59 -8.62
N LEU A 355 23.53 21.24 -8.54
CA LEU A 355 24.40 21.14 -7.37
C LEU A 355 23.71 21.67 -6.12
N ALA A 356 23.03 22.82 -6.22
CA ALA A 356 22.30 23.41 -5.11
C ALA A 356 21.20 22.47 -4.61
N GLN A 357 20.47 21.81 -5.52
CA GLN A 357 19.47 20.81 -5.16
C GLN A 357 20.09 19.61 -4.45
N PHE A 358 21.18 19.04 -4.98
CA PHE A 358 21.89 17.92 -4.35
C PHE A 358 22.38 18.28 -2.94
N LEU A 359 23.03 19.45 -2.79
CA LEU A 359 23.50 19.91 -1.48
C LEU A 359 22.31 20.16 -0.55
N HIS A 360 21.24 20.78 -1.02
CA HIS A 360 20.05 21.01 -0.21
C HIS A 360 19.49 19.69 0.33
N GLN A 361 19.35 18.65 -0.49
CA GLN A 361 18.90 17.32 -0.05
C GLN A 361 19.89 16.71 0.94
N LEU A 362 21.20 16.77 0.66
CA LEU A 362 22.23 16.22 1.53
C LEU A 362 22.26 16.85 2.93
N PHE A 363 21.98 18.16 3.05
CA PHE A 363 21.95 18.85 4.34
C PHE A 363 20.60 18.73 5.08
N ASN A 364 19.48 18.65 4.35
CA ASN A 364 18.15 18.78 4.95
C ASN A 364 17.37 17.45 5.04
N ASP A 365 17.74 16.44 4.26
CA ASP A 365 17.13 15.11 4.31
C ASP A 365 18.10 14.08 4.91
N ARG A 366 17.80 13.70 6.16
CA ARG A 366 18.59 12.71 6.93
C ARG A 366 18.63 11.32 6.31
N ASN A 367 17.71 11.00 5.41
CA ASN A 367 17.68 9.71 4.74
C ASN A 367 18.35 9.74 3.36
N HIS A 368 18.63 10.93 2.81
CA HIS A 368 19.11 11.12 1.45
C HIS A 368 20.30 10.21 1.11
N ALA A 369 21.35 10.23 1.94
CA ALA A 369 22.53 9.39 1.74
C ALA A 369 22.19 7.88 1.71
N SER A 370 21.32 7.44 2.61
CA SER A 370 20.91 6.03 2.67
C SER A 370 20.02 5.61 1.49
N GLU A 371 19.15 6.52 1.02
CA GLU A 371 18.28 6.31 -0.12
C GLU A 371 19.05 6.27 -1.43
N GLU A 372 20.03 7.17 -1.61
CA GLU A 372 20.85 7.17 -2.82
C GLU A 372 21.74 5.93 -2.90
N LEU A 373 22.38 5.54 -1.78
CA LEU A 373 23.13 4.28 -1.72
C LEU A 373 22.25 3.06 -2.01
N HIS A 374 20.98 3.12 -1.66
CA HIS A 374 20.03 2.09 -2.03
C HIS A 374 19.75 2.10 -3.53
N ARG A 375 19.44 3.27 -4.12
CA ARG A 375 19.18 3.41 -5.56
C ARG A 375 20.37 2.94 -6.39
N LEU A 376 21.59 3.28 -5.99
CA LEU A 376 22.82 2.81 -6.63
C LEU A 376 22.91 1.28 -6.66
N LYS A 377 22.55 0.58 -5.58
CA LYS A 377 22.52 -0.89 -5.53
C LYS A 377 21.46 -1.48 -6.46
N VAL A 378 20.28 -0.85 -6.54
CA VAL A 378 19.17 -1.30 -7.40
C VAL A 378 19.49 -1.06 -8.88
N LEU A 379 20.10 0.08 -9.21
CA LEU A 379 20.49 0.48 -10.57
C LEU A 379 21.69 -0.29 -11.12
N ALA A 380 22.32 -1.13 -10.30
CA ALA A 380 23.28 -2.12 -10.77
C ALA A 380 22.65 -3.07 -11.80
N ASP A 381 21.35 -3.35 -11.72
CA ASP A 381 20.59 -4.10 -12.73
C ASP A 381 20.47 -3.28 -14.04
N PRO A 382 21.11 -3.72 -15.15
CA PRO A 382 21.04 -3.02 -16.43
C PRO A 382 19.63 -2.90 -17.00
N ALA A 383 18.75 -3.89 -16.74
CA ALA A 383 17.38 -3.88 -17.27
C ALA A 383 16.52 -2.81 -16.59
N LEU A 384 16.72 -2.59 -15.28
CA LEU A 384 16.07 -1.50 -14.57
C LEU A 384 16.63 -0.14 -15.01
N ARG A 385 17.96 -0.05 -15.11
CA ARG A 385 18.64 1.19 -15.50
C ARG A 385 18.22 1.68 -16.89
N ALA A 386 18.01 0.76 -17.84
CA ALA A 386 17.52 1.09 -19.18
C ALA A 386 16.12 1.75 -19.19
N ASN A 387 15.33 1.61 -18.13
CA ASN A 387 13.99 2.19 -18.01
C ASN A 387 13.93 3.48 -17.19
N VAL A 388 15.06 4.01 -16.69
CA VAL A 388 15.08 5.17 -15.78
C VAL A 388 14.33 6.39 -16.32
N GLY A 389 14.57 6.75 -17.58
CA GLY A 389 13.84 7.84 -18.26
C GLY A 389 12.35 7.58 -18.49
N ARG A 390 11.84 6.39 -18.11
CA ARG A 390 10.46 5.95 -18.31
C ARG A 390 9.69 5.85 -17.00
N PHE A 391 10.23 6.26 -15.85
CA PHE A 391 9.54 6.13 -14.55
C PHE A 391 8.51 7.23 -14.24
N LEU A 392 8.17 8.07 -15.22
CA LEU A 392 7.17 9.14 -15.11
C LEU A 392 5.82 8.67 -14.52
N ILE A 393 5.35 7.47 -14.84
CA ILE A 393 4.09 6.92 -14.30
C ILE A 393 4.09 6.81 -12.77
N TRP A 394 5.27 6.67 -12.14
CA TRP A 394 5.38 6.66 -10.69
C TRP A 394 4.82 7.96 -10.09
N ASP A 395 5.11 9.10 -10.70
CA ASP A 395 4.63 10.41 -10.25
C ASP A 395 3.28 10.76 -10.86
N TYR A 396 3.08 10.52 -12.16
CA TYR A 396 1.84 10.88 -12.84
C TYR A 396 0.66 10.08 -12.31
N GLY A 397 0.82 8.78 -12.04
CA GLY A 397 -0.23 7.96 -11.42
C GLY A 397 -0.64 8.49 -10.03
N ARG A 398 0.28 9.14 -9.30
CA ARG A 398 -0.01 9.80 -8.02
C ARG A 398 -0.71 11.14 -8.23
N ALA A 399 -0.25 11.94 -9.19
CA ALA A 399 -0.88 13.21 -9.54
C ALA A 399 -2.36 13.01 -9.91
N LEU A 400 -2.67 12.00 -10.73
CA LEU A 400 -4.04 11.61 -11.05
C LEU A 400 -4.87 11.27 -9.79
N MET A 401 -4.28 10.54 -8.83
CA MET A 401 -4.96 10.26 -7.55
C MET A 401 -5.12 11.49 -6.66
N LEU A 402 -4.16 12.42 -6.65
CA LEU A 402 -4.27 13.66 -5.87
C LEU A 402 -5.44 14.50 -6.37
N TYR A 403 -5.63 14.62 -7.68
CA TYR A 403 -6.83 15.25 -8.25
C TYR A 403 -8.12 14.58 -7.76
N ARG A 404 -8.14 13.24 -7.73
CA ARG A 404 -9.30 12.49 -7.23
C ARG A 404 -9.55 12.74 -5.74
N TRP A 405 -8.52 12.72 -4.91
CA TRP A 405 -8.64 12.99 -3.48
C TRP A 405 -9.09 14.42 -3.21
N GLY A 406 -8.54 15.40 -3.92
CA GLY A 406 -8.98 16.79 -3.88
C GLY A 406 -10.47 16.94 -4.22
N HIS A 407 -10.97 16.18 -5.19
CA HIS A 407 -12.40 16.12 -5.48
C HIS A 407 -13.21 15.46 -4.35
N MET A 408 -12.75 14.31 -3.84
CA MET A 408 -13.44 13.60 -2.76
C MET A 408 -13.64 14.48 -1.52
N VAL A 409 -12.63 15.26 -1.14
CA VAL A 409 -12.69 16.17 0.03
C VAL A 409 -13.35 17.52 -0.27
N GLY A 410 -13.78 17.75 -1.51
CA GLY A 410 -14.54 18.93 -1.92
C GLY A 410 -13.69 20.17 -2.23
N TRP A 411 -12.38 20.02 -2.43
CA TRP A 411 -11.50 21.13 -2.84
C TRP A 411 -11.52 21.37 -4.35
N LEU A 412 -11.85 20.33 -5.13
CA LEU A 412 -11.87 20.38 -6.58
C LEU A 412 -13.24 19.99 -7.15
N THR A 413 -13.65 20.68 -8.21
CA THR A 413 -14.81 20.28 -9.00
C THR A 413 -14.48 19.10 -9.90
N GLU A 414 -15.50 18.33 -10.26
CA GLU A 414 -15.33 17.19 -11.18
C GLU A 414 -14.76 17.63 -12.54
N GLU A 415 -15.30 18.70 -13.11
CA GLU A 415 -14.84 19.26 -14.39
C GLU A 415 -13.35 19.62 -14.34
N TYR A 416 -12.93 20.33 -13.30
CA TYR A 416 -11.53 20.72 -13.13
C TYR A 416 -10.60 19.49 -13.07
N CYS A 417 -11.00 18.45 -12.34
CA CYS A 417 -10.22 17.22 -12.27
C CYS A 417 -10.04 16.60 -13.65
N TRP A 418 -11.11 16.43 -14.42
CA TRP A 418 -11.02 15.81 -15.75
C TRP A 418 -10.17 16.63 -16.73
N GLU A 419 -10.33 17.95 -16.74
CA GLU A 419 -9.54 18.86 -17.59
C GLU A 419 -8.05 18.80 -17.28
N ARG A 420 -7.66 18.68 -16.01
CA ARG A 420 -6.25 18.61 -15.60
C ARG A 420 -5.65 17.22 -15.74
N MET A 421 -6.45 16.16 -15.59
CA MET A 421 -5.97 14.80 -15.70
C MET A 421 -5.82 14.32 -17.15
N LEU A 422 -6.60 14.85 -18.09
CA LEU A 422 -6.55 14.42 -19.50
C LEU A 422 -5.16 14.62 -20.16
N PRO A 423 -4.49 15.79 -20.04
CA PRO A 423 -3.14 15.97 -20.58
C PRO A 423 -2.13 14.98 -20.00
N LEU A 424 -2.20 14.68 -18.69
CA LEU A 424 -1.34 13.70 -18.05
C LEU A 424 -1.58 12.29 -18.61
N ALA A 425 -2.84 11.93 -18.83
CA ALA A 425 -3.21 10.65 -19.42
C ALA A 425 -2.69 10.49 -20.86
N ILE A 426 -2.80 11.53 -21.69
CA ILE A 426 -2.21 11.55 -23.04
C ILE A 426 -0.69 11.33 -22.98
N ASP A 427 -0.01 12.01 -22.05
CA ASP A 427 1.42 11.90 -21.90
C ASP A 427 1.89 10.54 -21.36
N ILE A 428 1.08 9.89 -20.52
CA ILE A 428 1.27 8.49 -20.11
C ILE A 428 1.12 7.58 -21.34
N GLN A 429 0.01 7.70 -22.09
CA GLN A 429 -0.27 6.81 -23.22
C GLN A 429 0.83 6.84 -24.27
N ARG A 430 1.45 8.02 -24.50
CA ARG A 430 2.55 8.20 -25.46
C ARG A 430 3.86 7.54 -25.03
N ARG A 431 4.14 7.42 -23.73
CA ARG A 431 5.42 6.92 -23.21
C ARG A 431 5.46 5.41 -22.97
N TYR A 432 4.31 4.76 -22.94
CA TYR A 432 4.20 3.31 -22.74
C TYR A 432 3.42 2.65 -23.87
N SER A 433 3.68 1.35 -24.06
CA SER A 433 3.11 0.57 -25.16
C SER A 433 1.86 -0.23 -24.77
N SER A 434 1.62 -0.43 -23.48
CA SER A 434 0.49 -1.20 -22.95
C SER A 434 0.32 -0.96 -21.44
N TRP A 435 -0.82 -1.40 -20.88
CA TRP A 435 -1.04 -1.44 -19.42
C TRP A 435 0.08 -2.18 -18.68
N ARG A 436 0.56 -3.30 -19.23
CA ARG A 436 1.63 -4.13 -18.63
C ARG A 436 2.99 -3.43 -18.65
N ASP A 437 3.32 -2.76 -19.75
CA ASP A 437 4.55 -1.97 -19.88
C ASP A 437 4.55 -0.80 -18.90
N MET A 438 3.44 -0.05 -18.84
CA MET A 438 3.22 1.01 -17.85
C MET A 438 3.36 0.49 -16.41
N ALA A 439 2.71 -0.63 -16.09
CA ALA A 439 2.75 -1.23 -14.76
C ALA A 439 4.16 -1.69 -14.35
N THR A 440 4.94 -2.19 -15.31
CA THR A 440 6.35 -2.57 -15.11
C THR A 440 7.17 -1.35 -14.72
N CYS A 441 7.06 -0.25 -15.46
CA CYS A 441 7.73 1.00 -15.13
C CYS A 441 7.26 1.59 -13.79
N TYR A 442 5.98 1.44 -13.43
CA TYR A 442 5.46 1.85 -12.12
C TYR A 442 6.13 1.07 -10.97
N LEU A 443 6.28 -0.24 -11.09
CA LEU A 443 6.94 -1.09 -10.09
C LEU A 443 8.43 -0.77 -9.97
N GLN A 444 9.11 -0.50 -11.08
CA GLN A 444 10.52 -0.14 -11.09
C GLN A 444 10.75 1.25 -10.47
N GLY A 445 9.94 2.25 -10.83
CA GLY A 445 9.98 3.57 -10.19
C GLY A 445 9.70 3.50 -8.69
N ARG A 446 8.72 2.67 -8.28
CA ARG A 446 8.48 2.35 -6.87
C ARG A 446 9.73 1.79 -6.18
N LEU A 447 10.40 0.84 -6.84
CA LEU A 447 11.53 0.13 -6.26
C LEU A 447 12.65 1.12 -5.92
N LEU A 448 12.95 2.05 -6.84
CA LEU A 448 13.93 3.13 -6.60
C LEU A 448 13.51 4.05 -5.46
N TRP A 449 12.25 4.48 -5.43
CA TRP A 449 11.78 5.40 -4.39
C TRP A 449 11.75 4.76 -2.99
N SER A 450 11.30 3.51 -2.88
CA SER A 450 10.96 2.91 -1.57
C SER A 450 12.15 2.36 -0.76
N GLY A 451 13.39 2.58 -1.18
CA GLY A 451 14.55 2.05 -0.45
C GLY A 451 14.64 0.50 -0.46
N GLY A 452 13.87 -0.18 -1.33
CA GLY A 452 13.82 -1.65 -1.46
C GLY A 452 13.46 -2.41 -0.19
N GLY A 453 12.94 -1.72 0.83
CA GLY A 453 12.64 -2.29 2.13
C GLY A 453 11.19 -2.75 2.27
N GLY A 454 10.95 -4.06 2.15
CA GLY A 454 9.88 -4.74 2.88
C GLY A 454 8.66 -5.24 2.09
N LYS A 455 7.76 -5.89 2.85
CA LYS A 455 6.55 -6.65 2.46
C LYS A 455 5.56 -5.91 1.54
N SER A 456 5.79 -4.63 1.29
CA SER A 456 4.97 -3.81 0.40
C SER A 456 5.28 -4.07 -1.08
N HIS A 457 6.50 -4.44 -1.50
CA HIS A 457 6.77 -4.66 -2.93
C HIS A 457 5.98 -5.87 -3.50
N SER A 458 5.95 -6.99 -2.78
CA SER A 458 5.13 -8.15 -3.15
C SER A 458 3.62 -7.88 -3.13
N GLU A 459 3.17 -6.93 -2.31
CA GLU A 459 1.77 -6.50 -2.26
C GLU A 459 1.40 -5.73 -3.54
N TYR A 460 2.28 -4.81 -3.99
CA TYR A 460 2.11 -4.10 -5.26
C TYR A 460 2.18 -5.03 -6.47
N GLN A 461 3.08 -6.02 -6.48
CA GLN A 461 3.15 -6.99 -7.58
C GLN A 461 1.85 -7.78 -7.70
N ARG A 462 1.34 -8.33 -6.58
CA ARG A 462 0.05 -9.04 -6.57
C ARG A 462 -1.08 -8.15 -7.05
N LEU A 463 -1.15 -6.92 -6.57
CA LEU A 463 -2.18 -5.97 -6.98
C LEU A 463 -2.12 -5.67 -8.49
N ILE A 464 -0.93 -5.55 -9.07
CA ILE A 464 -0.77 -5.35 -10.51
C ILE A 464 -1.17 -6.61 -11.30
N ASP A 465 -0.86 -7.79 -10.79
CA ASP A 465 -1.29 -9.05 -11.39
C ASP A 465 -2.83 -9.18 -11.34
N ASP A 466 -3.46 -8.79 -10.23
CA ASP A 466 -4.93 -8.76 -10.07
C ASP A 466 -5.54 -7.74 -11.05
N LEU A 467 -5.00 -6.52 -11.13
CA LEU A 467 -5.43 -5.50 -12.12
C LEU A 467 -5.30 -5.99 -13.56
N ALA A 468 -4.30 -6.82 -13.87
CA ALA A 468 -4.12 -7.36 -15.22
C ALA A 468 -5.08 -8.51 -15.56
N THR A 469 -5.56 -9.25 -14.56
CA THR A 469 -6.29 -10.52 -14.78
C THR A 469 -7.78 -10.44 -14.46
N GLU A 470 -8.19 -9.59 -13.53
CA GLU A 470 -9.58 -9.47 -13.10
C GLU A 470 -10.46 -8.85 -14.20
N ALA A 471 -11.58 -9.52 -14.53
CA ALA A 471 -12.47 -9.08 -15.60
C ALA A 471 -13.12 -7.71 -15.32
N THR A 472 -13.27 -7.34 -14.04
CA THR A 472 -13.82 -6.06 -13.61
C THR A 472 -12.77 -4.94 -13.51
N SER A 473 -11.49 -5.25 -13.74
CA SER A 473 -10.41 -4.26 -13.71
C SER A 473 -10.59 -3.22 -14.82
N PRO A 474 -10.31 -1.94 -14.55
CA PRO A 474 -10.34 -0.92 -15.60
C PRO A 474 -9.35 -1.20 -16.74
N TRP A 475 -8.27 -1.96 -16.50
CA TRP A 475 -7.30 -2.36 -17.55
C TRP A 475 -7.90 -3.33 -18.58
N ASN A 476 -8.91 -4.09 -18.17
CA ASN A 476 -9.63 -5.04 -19.02
C ASN A 476 -10.96 -4.45 -19.55
N ALA A 477 -11.36 -3.26 -19.08
CA ALA A 477 -12.57 -2.57 -19.51
C ALA A 477 -12.34 -1.59 -20.67
N VAL A 478 -11.12 -1.04 -20.81
CA VAL A 478 -10.76 -0.12 -21.90
C VAL A 478 -9.42 -0.50 -22.56
N PRO A 479 -9.33 -0.46 -23.91
CA PRO A 479 -8.09 -0.77 -24.60
C PRO A 479 -7.03 0.30 -24.32
N TRP A 480 -5.76 -0.09 -24.29
CA TRP A 480 -4.65 0.85 -24.13
C TRP A 480 -4.67 1.95 -25.22
N THR A 481 -4.97 1.57 -26.46
CA THR A 481 -4.96 2.42 -27.66
C THR A 481 -6.23 3.27 -27.84
N LEU A 482 -7.02 3.46 -26.79
CA LEU A 482 -8.21 4.34 -26.84
C LEU A 482 -7.80 5.77 -27.24
N ASP A 483 -8.54 6.40 -28.14
CA ASP A 483 -8.30 7.82 -28.48
C ASP A 483 -8.68 8.73 -27.30
N LEU A 484 -7.70 9.44 -26.74
CA LEU A 484 -7.86 10.24 -25.53
C LEU A 484 -8.26 11.69 -25.86
N THR A 485 -9.50 11.85 -26.32
CA THR A 485 -10.17 13.14 -26.54
C THR A 485 -11.29 13.36 -25.53
N ARG A 486 -11.58 14.61 -25.12
CA ARG A 486 -12.71 14.90 -24.21
C ARG A 486 -14.02 14.32 -24.76
N ASP A 487 -14.60 13.38 -24.03
CA ASP A 487 -15.85 12.69 -24.37
C ASP A 487 -16.96 12.91 -23.31
N TRP A 488 -16.74 13.85 -22.39
CA TRP A 488 -17.72 14.33 -21.41
C TRP A 488 -18.14 15.77 -21.71
N THR A 489 -19.39 16.08 -21.36
CA THR A 489 -19.99 17.41 -21.48
C THR A 489 -19.50 18.32 -20.37
#